data_AF-A0A1R2BZ54-F1
#
_entry.id   AF-A0A1R2BZ54-F1
#
_cell.length_a   1.000
_cell.length_b   1.000
_cell.length_c   1.000
_cell.angle_alpha   90.00
_cell.angle_beta   90.00
_cell.angle_gamma   90.00
#
_symmetry.space_group_name_H-M   'P 1'
#
loop_
_entity.id
_entity.type
_entity.pdbx_description
1 polymer ?
#
loop_
_entity_poly.entity_id
_entity_poly.type
_entity_poly.pdbx_seq_one_letter_code
_entity_poly.pdbx_strand_id
1 'polypeptide(L)'
;MEQRKEEIKESDFSPLSPNTTLSPLAMFCMRPLPTFGAFSQIINSEMQKKQSPVSGDLPCGCQKTKCLKLYCECFAEGKYCLNCNCKGCHNTADYEEERKDAIDSTKDKHPGAFRKDISSNYKVCRCKKSFCLKKYCECFQAKRPCSNNCKCRGCKNMNL
;
A
#
# COMPACT_ATOMS: atom_id res chain seq x y z
N MET A 1 38.21 25.57 -18.13
CA MET A 1 36.93 25.84 -18.80
C MET A 1 37.04 25.26 -20.19
N GLU A 2 36.60 24.03 -20.36
CA GLU A 2 36.70 23.30 -21.63
C GLU A 2 35.29 22.78 -21.95
N GLN A 3 34.55 23.52 -22.77
CA GLN A 3 33.24 23.11 -23.26
C GLN A 3 33.46 22.42 -24.62
N ARG A 4 33.34 21.09 -24.68
CA ARG A 4 33.21 20.37 -25.95
C ARG A 4 31.76 20.47 -26.42
N LYS A 5 31.58 21.10 -27.57
CA LYS A 5 30.36 21.04 -28.39
C LYS A 5 30.37 19.69 -29.11
N GLU A 6 29.32 18.89 -28.96
CA GLU A 6 29.03 17.76 -29.84
C GLU A 6 27.78 18.11 -30.65
N GLU A 7 27.96 18.15 -31.97
CA GLU A 7 26.96 18.47 -32.98
C GLU A 7 26.10 17.23 -33.26
N ILE A 8 24.77 17.34 -33.11
CA ILE A 8 23.82 16.27 -33.43
C ILE A 8 23.37 16.44 -34.88
N LYS A 9 23.58 15.39 -35.69
CA LYS A 9 23.21 15.31 -37.12
C LYS A 9 21.73 15.00 -37.31
N GLU A 10 21.06 15.73 -38.21
CA GLU A 10 19.67 15.54 -38.64
C GLU A 10 19.50 14.36 -39.61
N SER A 11 19.32 13.12 -39.13
CA SER A 11 19.05 12.00 -40.04
C SER A 11 18.11 10.89 -39.54
N ASP A 12 17.19 11.17 -38.61
CA ASP A 12 16.15 10.20 -38.21
C ASP A 12 14.72 10.79 -38.33
N PHE A 13 14.48 11.64 -39.32
CA PHE A 13 13.13 12.12 -39.65
C PHE A 13 12.43 11.09 -40.56
N SER A 14 11.71 10.15 -39.94
CA SER A 14 10.75 9.31 -40.67
C SER A 14 9.43 10.07 -40.85
N PRO A 15 8.89 10.18 -42.07
CA PRO A 15 7.64 10.88 -42.32
C PRO A 15 6.46 10.09 -41.74
N LEU A 16 5.68 10.72 -40.87
CA LEU A 16 4.38 10.22 -40.44
C LEU A 16 3.42 10.28 -41.63
N SER A 17 2.89 9.13 -42.04
CA SER A 17 1.89 9.04 -43.10
C SER A 17 0.52 9.54 -42.60
N PRO A 18 -0.29 10.15 -43.49
CA PRO A 18 -1.64 10.56 -43.18
C PRO A 18 -2.59 9.40 -43.45
N ASN A 19 -3.15 8.79 -42.41
CA ASN A 19 -4.45 8.11 -42.53
C ASN A 19 -5.10 7.95 -41.17
N THR A 20 -5.93 8.94 -40.87
CA THR A 20 -6.88 8.99 -39.76
C THR A 20 -8.05 8.06 -40.06
N THR A 21 -8.00 6.83 -39.56
CA THR A 21 -9.21 6.01 -39.42
C THR A 21 -9.88 6.38 -38.11
N LEU A 22 -10.91 7.22 -38.22
CA LEU A 22 -11.73 7.66 -37.10
C LEU A 22 -12.42 6.46 -36.44
N SER A 23 -12.17 6.29 -35.14
CA SER A 23 -12.87 5.34 -34.28
C SER A 23 -14.36 5.72 -34.17
N PRO A 24 -15.31 4.75 -34.03
CA PRO A 24 -16.76 5.01 -34.00
C PRO A 24 -17.27 5.86 -32.83
N LEU A 25 -16.40 6.33 -31.95
CA LEU A 25 -16.72 7.11 -30.76
C LEU A 25 -17.02 8.60 -31.04
N ALA A 26 -16.90 9.08 -32.28
CA ALA A 26 -17.10 10.49 -32.62
C ALA A 26 -18.54 10.84 -33.09
N MET A 27 -19.56 10.06 -32.72
CA MET A 27 -20.97 10.31 -33.11
C MET A 27 -21.94 10.48 -31.92
N PHE A 28 -21.44 10.83 -30.73
CA PHE A 28 -22.30 11.04 -29.55
C PHE A 28 -22.52 12.51 -29.14
N CYS A 29 -22.09 13.48 -29.95
CA CYS A 29 -22.17 14.91 -29.60
C CYS A 29 -23.44 15.65 -30.07
N MET A 30 -24.50 14.97 -30.54
CA MET A 30 -25.73 15.63 -31.05
C MET A 30 -27.03 15.14 -30.38
N ARG A 31 -27.00 14.79 -29.08
CA ARG A 31 -28.25 14.57 -28.32
C ARG A 31 -28.56 15.79 -27.42
N PRO A 32 -29.81 16.31 -27.43
CA PRO A 32 -30.20 17.44 -26.62
C PRO A 32 -30.05 17.13 -25.12
N LEU A 33 -29.49 18.09 -24.39
CA LEU A 33 -29.28 18.03 -22.95
C LEU A 33 -30.64 17.93 -22.23
N PRO A 34 -30.85 16.97 -21.31
CA PRO A 34 -32.08 16.92 -20.53
C PRO A 34 -32.23 18.20 -19.70
N THR A 35 -33.45 18.75 -19.71
CA THR A 35 -33.86 19.96 -18.99
C THR A 35 -33.49 19.90 -17.51
N PHE A 36 -32.98 21.02 -17.00
CA PHE A 36 -32.42 21.34 -15.67
C PHE A 36 -33.28 21.00 -14.41
N GLY A 37 -34.33 20.18 -14.52
CA GLY A 37 -35.34 20.00 -13.47
C GLY A 37 -35.40 18.65 -12.77
N ALA A 38 -34.54 17.67 -13.09
CA ALA A 38 -34.66 16.31 -12.51
C ALA A 38 -33.33 15.60 -12.19
N PHE A 39 -32.23 16.34 -11.98
CA PHE A 39 -30.95 15.75 -11.55
C PHE A 39 -30.65 15.96 -10.05
N SER A 40 -31.57 16.58 -9.30
CA SER A 40 -31.37 16.95 -7.90
C SER A 40 -31.66 15.82 -6.89
N GLN A 41 -31.89 14.57 -7.33
CA GLN A 41 -32.12 13.44 -6.40
C GLN A 41 -31.21 12.23 -6.62
N ILE A 42 -30.18 12.33 -7.47
CA ILE A 42 -29.24 11.21 -7.71
C ILE A 42 -27.78 11.73 -7.72
N ILE A 43 -27.37 12.45 -6.68
CA ILE A 43 -25.97 12.54 -6.19
C ILE A 43 -25.99 13.22 -4.81
N ASN A 44 -26.64 12.58 -3.84
CA ASN A 44 -26.28 12.76 -2.42
C ASN A 44 -25.18 11.75 -2.06
N SER A 45 -24.06 11.86 -2.77
CA SER A 45 -22.91 10.98 -2.61
C SER A 45 -21.68 11.83 -2.30
N GLU A 46 -21.00 11.47 -1.21
CA GLU A 46 -19.62 11.85 -0.88
C GLU A 46 -19.35 13.06 0.04
N MET A 47 -20.11 13.17 1.13
CA MET A 47 -19.56 13.67 2.41
C MET A 47 -19.84 12.70 3.57
N GLN A 48 -19.97 11.40 3.26
CA GLN A 48 -19.76 10.37 4.26
C GLN A 48 -18.27 10.25 4.49
N LYS A 49 -17.81 10.93 5.53
CA LYS A 49 -16.54 10.74 6.23
C LYS A 49 -16.27 9.23 6.25
N LYS A 50 -15.47 8.73 5.30
CA LYS A 50 -14.92 7.36 5.31
C LYS A 50 -14.01 7.31 6.53
N GLN A 51 -14.61 7.10 7.69
CA GLN A 51 -13.93 6.46 8.79
C GLN A 51 -13.31 5.22 8.16
N SER A 52 -11.98 5.18 8.14
CA SER A 52 -11.23 3.96 7.88
C SER A 52 -11.93 2.83 8.61
N PRO A 53 -12.12 1.64 7.99
CA PRO A 53 -12.66 0.51 8.72
C PRO A 53 -11.83 0.38 10.00
N VAL A 54 -12.45 0.67 11.15
CA VAL A 54 -11.88 0.31 12.44
C VAL A 54 -11.61 -1.17 12.29
N SER A 55 -10.34 -1.54 12.38
CA SER A 55 -9.82 -2.87 12.11
C SER A 55 -10.60 -3.89 12.92
N GLY A 56 -11.70 -4.39 12.36
CA GLY A 56 -12.32 -5.63 12.80
C GLY A 56 -11.26 -6.68 12.52
N ASP A 57 -10.71 -7.26 13.58
CA ASP A 57 -9.61 -8.21 13.54
C ASP A 57 -9.88 -9.28 12.50
N LEU A 58 -9.30 -9.14 11.30
CA LEU A 58 -9.50 -10.09 10.22
C LEU A 58 -8.86 -11.41 10.68
N PRO A 59 -9.58 -12.54 10.66
CA PRO A 59 -9.04 -13.80 11.17
C PRO A 59 -7.84 -14.22 10.33
N CYS A 60 -6.70 -14.47 10.99
CA CYS A 60 -5.47 -14.82 10.27
C CYS A 60 -5.58 -16.22 9.61
N GLY A 61 -4.84 -16.43 8.52
CA GLY A 61 -4.78 -17.70 7.77
C GLY A 61 -3.41 -18.39 7.82
N CYS A 62 -2.66 -18.22 8.92
CA CYS A 62 -1.28 -18.69 9.01
C CYS A 62 -1.15 -20.21 8.92
N GLN A 63 -0.15 -20.71 8.18
CA GLN A 63 0.05 -22.16 8.00
C GLN A 63 1.37 -22.69 8.59
N LYS A 64 2.40 -21.85 8.69
CA LYS A 64 3.79 -22.30 8.97
C LYS A 64 4.43 -21.67 10.20
N THR A 65 3.79 -20.65 10.78
CA THR A 65 4.39 -19.84 11.83
C THR A 65 3.96 -20.27 13.23
N LYS A 66 3.02 -21.21 13.32
CA LYS A 66 2.25 -21.51 14.53
C LYS A 66 1.63 -20.26 15.18
N CYS A 67 1.50 -19.17 14.40
CA CYS A 67 1.13 -17.84 14.88
C CYS A 67 2.09 -17.24 15.91
N LEU A 68 3.33 -17.73 16.03
CA LEU A 68 4.35 -17.24 16.98
C LEU A 68 5.41 -16.37 16.32
N LYS A 69 5.08 -15.72 15.20
CA LYS A 69 5.98 -14.84 14.44
C LYS A 69 5.21 -13.64 13.92
N LEU A 70 5.89 -12.50 13.72
CA LEU A 70 5.31 -11.24 13.24
C LEU A 70 4.66 -11.30 11.84
N TYR A 71 4.78 -12.42 11.11
CA TYR A 71 3.98 -12.67 9.91
C TYR A 71 2.49 -12.90 10.22
N CYS A 72 2.16 -13.29 11.46
CA CYS A 72 0.80 -13.37 11.95
C CYS A 72 0.38 -12.01 12.49
N GLU A 73 -0.70 -11.45 11.95
CA GLU A 73 -1.22 -10.15 12.36
C GLU A 73 -1.67 -10.14 13.83
N CYS A 74 -2.34 -11.20 14.30
CA CYS A 74 -2.73 -11.33 15.71
C CYS A 74 -1.51 -11.23 16.64
N PHE A 75 -0.45 -11.99 16.33
CA PHE A 75 0.79 -11.98 17.11
C PHE A 75 1.52 -10.65 17.02
N ALA A 76 1.61 -10.04 15.83
CA ALA A 76 2.22 -8.72 15.65
C ALA A 76 1.50 -7.63 16.46
N GLU A 77 0.19 -7.77 16.68
CA GLU A 77 -0.59 -6.89 17.56
C GLU A 77 -0.47 -7.20 19.05
N GLY A 78 0.23 -8.29 19.41
CA GLY A 78 0.35 -8.79 20.77
C GLY A 78 -0.91 -9.49 21.29
N LYS A 79 -1.85 -9.83 20.40
CA LYS A 79 -3.12 -10.49 20.74
C LYS A 79 -3.03 -12.00 20.52
N TYR A 80 -3.85 -12.75 21.25
CA TYR A 80 -4.10 -14.16 20.92
C TYR A 80 -4.85 -14.27 19.59
N CYS A 81 -4.71 -15.42 18.93
CA CYS A 81 -5.60 -15.76 17.84
C CYS A 81 -6.98 -16.12 18.40
N LEU A 82 -8.01 -15.41 17.96
CA LEU A 82 -9.41 -15.68 18.31
C LEU A 82 -10.18 -15.99 17.02
N ASN A 83 -10.84 -17.15 16.95
CA ASN A 83 -11.64 -17.58 15.79
C ASN A 83 -10.91 -17.44 14.44
N CYS A 84 -9.61 -17.76 14.40
CA CYS A 84 -8.78 -17.61 13.21
C CYS A 84 -8.79 -18.87 12.32
N ASN A 85 -8.43 -18.70 11.04
CA ASN A 85 -8.33 -19.77 10.04
C ASN A 85 -6.95 -20.44 9.98
N CYS A 86 -6.07 -20.13 10.95
CA CYS A 86 -4.70 -20.66 11.01
C CYS A 86 -4.65 -22.15 11.33
N LYS A 87 -3.57 -22.82 10.89
CA LYS A 87 -3.31 -24.25 11.15
C LYS A 87 -2.14 -24.41 12.13
N GLY A 88 -2.30 -25.30 13.11
CA GLY A 88 -1.29 -25.56 14.16
C GLY A 88 -0.98 -24.33 14.99
N CYS A 89 -2.00 -23.60 15.45
CA CYS A 89 -1.83 -22.34 16.18
C CYS A 89 -1.35 -22.59 17.61
N HIS A 90 -0.24 -21.97 17.99
CA HIS A 90 0.28 -21.92 19.36
C HIS A 90 0.19 -20.49 19.94
N ASN A 91 -0.43 -19.55 19.23
CA ASN A 91 -0.77 -18.23 19.78
C ASN A 91 -2.12 -18.27 20.51
N THR A 92 -2.21 -19.12 21.53
CA THR A 92 -3.38 -19.30 22.40
C THR A 92 -2.91 -19.39 23.86
N ALA A 93 -3.84 -19.31 24.82
CA ALA A 93 -3.51 -19.40 26.24
C ALA A 93 -2.93 -20.76 26.66
N ASP A 94 -3.27 -21.83 25.91
CA ASP A 94 -2.81 -23.20 26.20
C ASP A 94 -1.30 -23.38 25.96
N TYR A 95 -0.71 -22.54 25.10
CA TYR A 95 0.71 -22.57 24.72
C TYR A 95 1.46 -21.32 25.21
N GLU A 96 1.12 -20.82 26.40
CA GLU A 96 1.63 -19.53 26.88
C GLU A 96 3.16 -19.50 27.06
N GLU A 97 3.78 -20.62 27.44
CA GLU A 97 5.24 -20.73 27.55
C GLU A 97 5.92 -20.52 26.19
N GLU A 98 5.55 -21.31 25.17
CA GLU A 98 6.07 -21.15 23.80
C GLU A 98 5.78 -19.74 23.25
N ARG A 99 4.61 -19.19 23.57
CA ARG A 99 4.22 -17.84 23.15
C ARG A 99 5.10 -16.78 23.81
N LYS A 100 5.39 -16.90 25.10
CA LYS A 100 6.24 -15.97 25.85
C LYS A 100 7.67 -15.99 25.32
N ASP A 101 8.23 -17.17 25.10
CA ASP A 101 9.56 -17.33 24.49
C ASP A 101 9.64 -16.68 23.11
N ALA A 102 8.60 -16.85 22.29
CA ALA A 102 8.52 -16.22 20.99
C ALA A 102 8.42 -14.68 21.08
N ILE A 103 7.68 -14.15 22.07
CA ILE A 103 7.58 -12.73 22.33
C ILE A 103 8.95 -12.17 22.74
N ASP A 104 9.63 -12.81 23.69
CA ASP A 104 10.90 -12.32 24.21
C ASP A 104 12.00 -12.41 23.15
N SER A 105 12.10 -13.52 22.41
CA SER A 105 13.01 -13.61 21.25
C SER A 105 12.74 -12.55 20.17
N THR A 106 11.47 -12.16 19.99
CA THR A 106 11.09 -11.11 19.04
C THR A 106 11.51 -9.73 19.54
N LYS A 107 11.34 -9.44 20.84
CA LYS A 107 11.78 -8.17 21.45
C LYS A 107 13.30 -8.01 21.36
N ASP A 108 14.05 -9.08 21.61
CA ASP A 108 15.52 -9.07 21.57
C ASP A 108 16.05 -8.74 20.17
N LYS A 109 15.44 -9.32 19.13
CA LYS A 109 15.84 -9.10 17.73
C LYS A 109 15.36 -7.75 17.19
N HIS A 110 14.19 -7.31 17.64
CA HIS A 110 13.47 -6.16 17.11
C HIS A 110 12.96 -5.30 18.27
N PRO A 111 13.83 -4.46 18.86
CA PRO A 111 13.45 -3.59 19.96
C PRO A 111 12.37 -2.62 19.46
N GLY A 112 11.13 -2.83 19.90
CA GLY A 112 9.96 -2.07 19.42
C GLY A 112 8.91 -2.86 18.63
N ALA A 113 9.12 -4.17 18.38
CA ALA A 113 8.18 -5.00 17.61
C ALA A 113 6.72 -4.94 18.10
N PHE A 114 6.50 -4.81 19.41
CA PHE A 114 5.18 -4.76 20.03
C PHE A 114 4.79 -3.37 20.59
N ARG A 115 5.61 -2.34 20.35
CA ARG A 115 5.27 -0.98 20.81
C ARG A 115 4.24 -0.38 19.86
N LYS A 116 3.04 -0.08 20.37
CA LYS A 116 1.98 0.63 19.64
C LYS A 116 2.11 2.16 19.73
N ASP A 117 3.18 2.64 20.37
CA ASP A 117 3.33 4.03 20.75
C ASP A 117 3.20 4.96 19.53
N ILE A 118 2.19 5.84 19.63
CA ILE A 118 1.77 6.87 18.67
C ILE A 118 2.92 7.87 18.36
N SER A 119 4.04 7.79 19.10
CA SER A 119 5.18 8.70 19.03
C SER A 119 6.34 8.23 18.13
N SER A 120 6.31 7.04 17.51
CA SER A 120 7.41 6.65 16.60
C SER A 120 7.24 7.30 15.23
N ASN A 121 7.64 8.58 15.17
CA ASN A 121 7.95 9.34 13.98
C ASN A 121 8.52 8.45 12.86
N TYR A 122 7.79 8.36 11.75
CA TYR A 122 8.19 7.80 10.46
C TYR A 122 8.81 6.39 10.47
N LYS A 123 7.97 5.35 10.35
CA LYS A 123 8.45 4.01 9.96
C LYS A 123 9.29 4.11 8.66
N VAL A 124 10.52 3.64 8.71
CA VAL A 124 11.47 3.73 7.60
C VAL A 124 11.36 2.48 6.73
N CYS A 125 11.00 2.64 5.45
CA CYS A 125 10.91 1.50 4.54
C CYS A 125 12.28 1.14 3.90
N ARG A 126 12.44 -0.13 3.49
CA ARG A 126 13.64 -0.67 2.81
C ARG A 126 13.30 -1.39 1.51
N CYS A 127 12.24 -0.94 0.83
CA CYS A 127 11.70 -1.61 -0.34
C CYS A 127 12.72 -1.65 -1.50
N LYS A 128 12.78 -2.78 -2.22
CA LYS A 128 13.66 -2.96 -3.38
C LYS A 128 12.91 -3.13 -4.71
N LYS A 129 11.73 -3.74 -4.69
CA LYS A 129 10.97 -4.16 -5.89
C LYS A 129 9.58 -3.55 -6.02
N SER A 130 9.00 -3.02 -4.93
CA SER A 130 7.66 -2.44 -4.96
C SER A 130 7.65 -1.02 -5.52
N PHE A 131 8.82 -0.40 -5.72
CA PHE A 131 8.97 1.04 -6.00
C PHE A 131 8.19 1.92 -5.01
N CYS A 132 7.89 1.38 -3.83
CA CYS A 132 7.05 1.98 -2.79
C CYS A 132 5.60 2.28 -3.22
N LEU A 133 5.08 1.64 -4.27
CA LEU A 133 3.71 1.84 -4.79
C LEU A 133 2.76 0.65 -4.51
N LYS A 134 3.16 -0.25 -3.60
CA LYS A 134 2.38 -1.44 -3.23
C LYS A 134 2.34 -1.55 -1.72
N LYS A 135 1.33 -2.25 -1.19
CA LYS A 135 1.14 -2.47 0.27
C LYS A 135 2.28 -3.21 0.97
N TYR A 136 3.24 -3.78 0.23
CA TYR A 136 4.51 -4.27 0.78
C TYR A 136 5.39 -3.14 1.37
N CYS A 137 5.13 -1.88 0.99
CA CYS A 137 5.79 -0.72 1.57
C CYS A 137 4.95 -0.18 2.71
N GLU A 138 5.54 -0.08 3.90
CA GLU A 138 4.89 0.47 5.09
C GLU A 138 4.46 1.93 4.91
N CYS A 139 5.22 2.74 4.17
CA CYS A 139 4.83 4.13 3.86
C CYS A 139 3.54 4.15 3.02
N PHE A 140 3.50 3.32 1.97
CA PHE A 140 2.36 3.23 1.08
C PHE A 140 1.12 2.66 1.77
N GLN A 141 1.29 1.59 2.57
CA GLN A 141 0.21 1.01 3.36
C GLN A 141 -0.37 2.02 4.36
N ALA A 142 0.48 2.86 4.95
CA ALA A 142 0.10 3.96 5.84
C ALA A 142 -0.38 5.23 5.10
N LYS A 143 -0.55 5.17 3.76
CA LYS A 143 -1.00 6.30 2.91
C LYS A 143 -0.18 7.57 3.10
N ARG A 144 1.14 7.44 3.21
CA ARG A 144 2.07 8.57 3.29
C ARG A 144 3.21 8.43 2.28
N PRO A 145 3.77 9.56 1.80
CA PRO A 145 4.97 9.51 0.99
C PRO A 145 6.16 8.98 1.78
N CYS A 146 7.14 8.44 1.06
CA CYS A 146 8.45 8.16 1.61
C CYS A 146 9.18 9.47 1.89
N SER A 147 9.91 9.53 3.01
CA SER A 147 10.79 10.64 3.35
C SER A 147 12.25 10.30 3.06
N ASN A 148 13.13 11.28 3.20
CA ASN A 148 14.59 11.13 3.07
C ASN A 148 15.19 10.08 4.02
N ASN A 149 14.49 9.74 5.11
CA ASN A 149 14.90 8.67 6.03
C ASN A 149 14.68 7.25 5.46
N CYS A 150 13.90 7.10 4.38
CA CYS A 150 13.63 5.81 3.74
C CYS A 150 14.87 5.25 3.03
N LYS A 151 15.18 3.96 3.25
CA LYS A 151 16.31 3.26 2.61
C LYS A 151 15.86 2.40 1.42
N CYS A 152 14.77 2.79 0.77
CA CYS A 152 14.24 2.10 -0.41
C CYS A 152 15.04 2.41 -1.67
N ARG A 153 15.06 1.49 -2.64
CA ARG A 153 15.67 1.69 -3.96
C ARG A 153 14.58 1.93 -5.01
N GLY A 154 14.81 2.92 -5.88
CA GLY A 154 13.85 3.30 -6.94
C GLY A 154 12.51 3.78 -6.40
N CYS A 155 12.49 4.60 -5.35
CA CYS A 155 11.23 5.07 -4.78
C CYS A 155 10.43 5.89 -5.79
N LYS A 156 9.15 5.55 -6.00
CA LYS A 156 8.18 6.36 -6.75
C LYS A 156 7.09 6.96 -5.87
N ASN A 157 7.13 6.68 -4.57
CA ASN A 157 6.20 7.21 -3.57
C ASN A 157 6.77 8.48 -2.91
N MET A 158 6.92 9.55 -3.67
CA MET A 158 7.52 10.80 -3.16
C MET A 158 6.52 11.96 -3.04
N ASN A 159 5.43 11.95 -3.82
CA ASN A 159 4.41 13.01 -3.85
C ASN A 159 3.01 12.38 -3.91
N LEU A 160 2.47 11.98 -2.76
CA LEU A 160 1.11 11.44 -2.63
C LEU A 160 0.21 12.49 -1.98
#